data_AF-A0A1Q3K480-F1
#
_entry.id   AF-A0A1Q3K480-F1
#
_cell.length_a   1.000
_cell.length_b   1.000
_cell.length_c   1.000
_cell.angle_alpha   90.00
_cell.angle_beta   90.00
_cell.angle_gamma   90.00
#
_symmetry.space_group_name_H-M   'P 1'
#
loop_
_entity.id
_entity.type
_entity.pdbx_description
1 polymer ?
#
loop_
_entity_poly.entity_id
_entity_poly.type
_entity_poly.pdbx_seq_one_letter_code
_entity_poly.pdbx_strand_id
1 'polypeptide(L)'
;MFAAVLWAPAAADEPQGLPPASWPTSPHRGVIDGWGRKIPCRCRFNGKAYQLGEIVCMRTHVGTVLTRCDIFENNTSWIPSRQPCQPDAGT
;
A
#
# COMPACT_ATOMS: atom_id res chain seq x y z
N MET A 1 40.36 9.39 14.63
CA MET A 1 39.54 9.00 13.47
C MET A 1 38.14 8.68 13.97
N PHE A 2 37.14 9.51 13.63
CA PHE A 2 35.74 9.26 13.99
C PHE A 2 35.05 8.59 12.80
N ALA A 3 34.50 7.39 13.01
CA ALA A 3 33.69 6.72 12.01
C ALA A 3 32.30 7.40 11.95
N ALA A 4 31.95 7.96 10.80
CA ALA A 4 30.62 8.50 10.57
C ALA A 4 29.63 7.32 10.42
N VAL A 5 28.76 7.13 11.40
CA VAL A 5 27.62 6.22 11.30
C VAL A 5 26.62 6.89 10.37
N LEU A 6 26.60 6.46 9.10
CA LEU A 6 25.61 6.89 8.12
C LEU A 6 24.27 6.25 8.51
N TRP A 7 23.42 7.00 9.19
CA TRP A 7 22.04 6.58 9.44
C TRP A 7 21.25 6.72 8.13
N ALA A 8 21.03 5.60 7.44
CA ALA A 8 20.03 5.56 6.39
C ALA A 8 18.64 5.67 7.04
N PRO A 9 17.70 6.46 6.48
CA PRO A 9 16.32 6.37 6.92
C PRO A 9 15.85 4.94 6.62
N ALA A 10 15.34 4.25 7.63
CA ALA A 10 14.70 2.97 7.44
C ALA A 10 13.66 3.13 6.33
N ALA A 11 13.86 2.46 5.20
CA ALA A 11 12.74 2.14 4.32
C ALA A 11 11.72 1.49 5.26
N ALA A 12 10.57 2.14 5.47
CA ALA A 12 9.54 1.64 6.38
C ALA A 12 9.38 0.15 6.10
N ASP A 13 9.71 -0.71 7.07
CA ASP A 13 9.76 -2.16 6.88
C ASP A 13 8.43 -2.62 6.26
N GLU A 14 8.45 -2.88 4.95
CA GLU A 14 7.25 -3.27 4.25
C GLU A 14 6.86 -4.67 4.72
N PRO A 15 5.57 -4.95 4.90
CA PRO A 15 5.11 -6.27 5.33
C PRO A 15 5.73 -7.40 4.51
N GLN A 16 6.17 -8.44 5.20
CA GLN A 16 6.89 -9.55 4.58
C GLN A 16 6.08 -10.20 3.46
N GLY A 17 6.72 -10.44 2.31
CA GLY A 17 6.10 -11.10 1.17
C GLY A 17 5.23 -10.21 0.30
N LEU A 18 5.21 -8.89 0.54
CA LEU A 18 4.74 -7.95 -0.48
C LEU A 18 5.74 -7.90 -1.64
N PRO A 19 5.26 -7.81 -2.89
CA PRO A 19 6.12 -7.35 -3.98
C PRO A 19 6.52 -5.87 -3.75
N PRO A 20 7.56 -5.37 -4.42
CA PRO A 20 7.87 -3.95 -4.42
C PRO A 20 6.66 -3.11 -4.81
N ALA A 21 6.50 -1.94 -4.19
CA ALA A 21 5.42 -1.02 -4.53
C ALA A 21 5.48 -0.61 -6.00
N SER A 22 4.39 -0.83 -6.74
CA SER A 22 4.30 -0.47 -8.17
C SER A 22 3.73 0.93 -8.37
N TRP A 23 2.94 1.43 -7.41
CA TRP A 23 2.35 2.77 -7.47
C TRP A 23 3.33 3.95 -7.62
N PRO A 24 4.58 3.94 -7.10
CA PRO A 24 5.48 5.09 -7.24
C PRO A 24 5.90 5.35 -8.69
N THR A 25 6.04 4.28 -9.49
CA THR A 25 6.52 4.32 -10.88
C THR A 25 5.40 4.14 -11.90
N SER A 26 4.17 3.88 -11.45
CA SER A 26 3.03 3.66 -12.34
C SER A 26 2.70 4.90 -13.17
N PRO A 27 2.56 4.78 -14.51
CA PRO A 27 2.12 5.89 -15.36
C PRO A 27 0.66 6.28 -15.11
N HIS A 28 -0.09 5.43 -14.40
CA HIS A 28 -1.50 5.67 -14.08
C HIS A 28 -1.70 6.50 -12.80
N ARG A 29 -0.61 6.85 -12.11
CA ARG A 29 -0.67 7.72 -10.95
C ARG A 29 -0.87 9.18 -11.39
N GLY A 30 -1.97 9.78 -10.94
CA GLY A 30 -2.23 11.21 -11.17
C GLY A 30 -2.74 11.54 -12.58
N VAL A 31 -3.31 10.55 -13.28
CA VAL A 31 -4.04 10.76 -14.54
C VAL A 31 -5.13 11.82 -14.34
N ILE A 32 -5.33 12.65 -15.36
CA ILE A 32 -6.29 13.75 -15.36
C ILE A 32 -7.61 13.30 -15.99
N ASP A 33 -8.74 13.65 -15.37
CA ASP A 33 -10.08 13.41 -15.92
C ASP A 33 -10.44 14.42 -17.03
N GLY A 34 -11.62 14.23 -17.65
CA GLY A 34 -12.12 15.15 -18.68
C GLY A 34 -12.41 16.58 -18.20
N TRP A 35 -12.27 16.85 -16.90
CA TRP A 35 -12.51 18.14 -16.26
C TRP A 35 -11.23 18.79 -15.72
N GLY A 36 -10.05 18.24 -16.05
CA GLY A 36 -8.77 18.78 -15.62
C GLY A 36 -8.38 18.42 -14.17
N ARG A 37 -9.06 17.46 -13.53
CA ARG A 37 -8.81 17.07 -12.13
C ARG A 37 -8.00 15.77 -12.08
N LYS A 38 -7.12 15.65 -11.09
CA LYS A 38 -6.43 14.38 -10.82
C LYS A 38 -7.43 13.31 -10.36
N ILE A 39 -7.41 12.16 -11.02
CA ILE A 39 -8.18 11.00 -10.61
C ILE A 39 -7.55 10.42 -9.33
N PRO A 40 -8.29 10.33 -8.21
CA PRO A 40 -7.75 9.79 -6.97
C PRO A 40 -7.68 8.26 -7.04
N CYS A 41 -6.48 7.70 -7.05
CA CYS A 41 -6.26 6.26 -6.87
C CYS A 41 -6.48 5.90 -5.39
N ARG A 42 -7.55 5.16 -5.09
CA ARG A 42 -7.89 4.76 -3.72
C ARG A 42 -8.44 3.33 -3.68
N CYS A 43 -8.03 2.57 -2.68
CA CYS A 43 -8.64 1.29 -2.36
C CYS A 43 -9.80 1.48 -1.37
N ARG A 44 -10.77 0.57 -1.36
CA ARG A 44 -11.88 0.57 -0.39
C ARG A 44 -11.84 -0.67 0.49
N PHE A 45 -12.05 -0.48 1.79
CA PHE A 45 -12.18 -1.56 2.77
C PHE A 45 -13.01 -1.09 3.96
N ASN A 46 -13.94 -1.92 4.44
CA ASN A 46 -14.82 -1.62 5.59
C ASN A 46 -15.46 -0.22 5.56
N GLY A 47 -15.98 0.20 4.40
CA GLY A 47 -16.62 1.51 4.22
C GLY A 47 -15.67 2.71 4.19
N LYS A 48 -14.35 2.51 4.34
CA LYS A 48 -13.32 3.55 4.28
C LYS A 48 -12.54 3.50 2.98
N ALA A 49 -11.97 4.64 2.60
CA ALA A 49 -11.09 4.77 1.45
C ALA A 49 -9.64 4.98 1.90
N TYR A 50 -8.71 4.29 1.25
CA TYR A 50 -7.29 4.27 1.60
C TYR A 50 -6.45 4.75 0.42
N GLN A 51 -5.38 5.48 0.70
CA GLN A 51 -4.40 5.95 -0.26
C GLN A 51 -3.44 4.84 -0.68
N LEU A 52 -2.80 5.02 -1.83
CA LEU A 52 -1.72 4.13 -2.27
C LEU A 52 -0.60 4.09 -1.21
N GLY A 53 -0.11 2.89 -0.92
CA GLY A 53 0.88 2.63 0.10
C GLY A 53 0.30 2.34 1.49
N GLU A 54 -0.96 2.69 1.78
CA GLU A 54 -1.56 2.35 3.07
C GLU A 54 -1.76 0.83 3.21
N ILE A 55 -1.57 0.35 4.42
CA ILE A 55 -1.62 -1.07 4.77
C ILE A 55 -2.76 -1.29 5.77
N VAL A 56 -3.56 -2.31 5.53
CA VAL A 56 -4.63 -2.74 6.43
C VAL A 56 -4.51 -4.21 6.76
N CYS A 57 -5.03 -4.61 7.91
CA CYS A 57 -5.26 -6.02 8.18
C CYS A 57 -6.57 -6.46 7.51
N MET A 58 -6.48 -7.39 6.55
CA MET A 58 -7.60 -7.79 5.71
C MET A 58 -7.72 -9.31 5.62
N ARG A 59 -8.95 -9.83 5.66
CA ARG A 59 -9.24 -11.21 5.29
C ARG A 59 -9.23 -11.34 3.78
N THR A 60 -8.30 -12.13 3.25
CA THR A 60 -8.09 -12.35 1.81
C THR A 60 -8.14 -13.85 1.50
N HIS A 61 -7.91 -14.21 0.23
CA HIS A 61 -7.82 -15.61 -0.19
C HIS A 61 -6.62 -16.36 0.43
N VAL A 62 -5.59 -15.66 0.92
CA VAL A 62 -4.44 -16.26 1.61
C VAL A 62 -4.55 -16.23 3.13
N GLY A 63 -5.68 -15.76 3.68
CA GLY A 63 -5.92 -15.61 5.11
C GLY A 63 -6.01 -14.15 5.54
N THR A 64 -5.96 -13.93 6.86
CA THR A 64 -6.00 -12.59 7.46
C THR A 64 -4.57 -12.06 7.59
N VAL A 65 -4.20 -11.18 6.67
CA VAL A 65 -2.82 -10.71 6.47
C VAL A 65 -2.76 -9.20 6.24
N LEU A 66 -1.59 -8.61 6.49
CA LEU A 66 -1.32 -7.22 6.10
C LEU A 66 -1.43 -7.11 4.58
N THR A 67 -2.14 -6.10 4.11
CA THR A 67 -2.50 -5.94 2.70
C THR A 67 -2.32 -4.49 2.30
N ARG A 68 -1.50 -4.24 1.28
CA ARG A 68 -1.15 -2.88 0.82
C ARG A 68 -2.09 -2.42 -0.29
N CYS A 69 -2.53 -1.17 -0.25
CA CYS A 69 -3.20 -0.53 -1.37
C CYS A 69 -2.16 -0.16 -2.44
N ASP A 70 -2.27 -0.72 -3.64
CA ASP A 70 -1.30 -0.54 -4.72
C ASP A 70 -1.97 -0.45 -6.09
N ILE A 71 -1.18 -0.43 -7.17
CA ILE A 71 -1.67 -0.52 -8.56
C ILE A 71 -1.25 -1.87 -9.16
N PHE A 72 -2.23 -2.70 -9.52
CA PHE A 72 -2.00 -3.93 -10.27
C PHE A 72 -2.64 -3.82 -11.65
N GLU A 73 -1.82 -3.92 -12.71
CA GLU A 73 -2.25 -3.85 -14.11
C GLU A 73 -3.31 -2.77 -14.36
N ASN A 74 -2.96 -1.51 -14.09
CA ASN A 74 -3.80 -0.29 -14.17
C ASN A 74 -4.90 -0.10 -13.10
N ASN A 75 -5.22 -1.13 -12.31
CA ASN A 75 -6.29 -1.05 -11.31
C ASN A 75 -5.73 -0.77 -9.92
N THR A 76 -6.39 0.12 -9.18
CA THR A 76 -6.10 0.27 -7.74
C THR A 76 -6.60 -0.98 -7.01
N SER A 77 -5.66 -1.73 -6.43
CA SER A 77 -5.88 -3.11 -5.98
C SER A 77 -5.24 -3.35 -4.62
N TRP A 78 -5.86 -4.25 -3.86
CA TRP A 78 -5.30 -4.74 -2.59
C TRP A 78 -4.31 -5.88 -2.85
N ILE A 79 -3.07 -5.70 -2.43
CA ILE A 79 -1.99 -6.68 -2.61
C ILE A 79 -1.72 -7.37 -1.26
N PRO A 80 -2.09 -8.66 -1.10
CA PRO A 80 -1.87 -9.37 0.15
C PRO A 80 -0.38 -9.66 0.35
N SER A 81 0.10 -9.44 1.57
CA SER A 81 1.41 -9.92 2.02
C SER A 81 1.31 -11.37 2.50
N ARG A 82 2.41 -11.90 3.03
CA ARG A 82 2.43 -13.17 3.78
C ARG A 82 2.48 -12.95 5.29
N GLN A 83 2.44 -11.71 5.75
CA GLN A 83 2.52 -11.37 7.16
C GLN A 83 1.14 -11.44 7.79
N PRO A 84 0.89 -12.39 8.71
CA PRO A 84 -0.39 -12.50 9.40
C PRO A 84 -0.63 -11.28 10.30
N CYS A 85 -1.90 -10.96 10.52
CA CYS A 85 -2.32 -9.89 11.41
C CYS A 85 -3.64 -10.22 12.10
N GLN A 86 -3.99 -9.45 13.12
CA GLN A 86 -5.33 -9.44 13.71
C GLN A 86 -6.02 -8.14 13.31
N PRO A 87 -7.28 -8.19 12.82
CA PRO A 87 -8.06 -6.99 12.62
C PRO A 87 -8.20 -6.29 13.96
N ASP A 88 -8.02 -4.97 14.01
CA ASP A 88 -8.27 -4.23 15.23
C ASP A 88 -9.71 -4.52 15.69
N ALA A 89 -9.85 -5.03 16.91
CA ALA A 89 -11.14 -5.19 17.56
C ALA A 89 -11.67 -3.78 17.80
N GLY A 90 -12.48 -3.28 16.86
CA GLY A 90 -12.91 -1.89 16.79
C GLY A 90 -13.23 -1.30 18.16
N THR A 91 -12.51 -0.24 18.51
CA THR A 91 -12.93 0.73 19.53
C THR A 91 -13.43 1.97 18.83
#